data_AF-A0A558HCF6-F1
#
_entry.id   AF-A0A558HCF6-F1
#
_cell.length_a   1.000
_cell.length_b   1.000
_cell.length_c   1.000
_cell.angle_alpha   90.00
_cell.angle_beta   90.00
_cell.angle_gamma   90.00
#
_symmetry.space_group_name_H-M   'P 1'
#
loop_
_entity.id
_entity.type
_entity.pdbx_description
1 polymer ?
#
loop_
_entity_poly.entity_id
_entity_poly.type
_entity_poly.pdbx_seq_one_letter_code
_entity_poly.pdbx_strand_id
1 'polypeptide(L)'
;MGANTAENTNLRLKAVLDILAEGVWSGATLNAGEVLAEATARVPFNDHEAELLSGGIPRGHKTLTSASAKLVKAGWLVKGRSGWTIPEDGLRATVAFPDVATFAAALDAGTPVPADVPVPTAPPAKAQTKKAATTKRAATKKTAAPAKKPTTRKAPAKSKAASAVETLPQPDAVAIAGDFNKILGAPEDWAPQYDEAQMTFNPLVQLWTLTAELPAGFYTYKIALNRSWDENYGAFGTRDGANHELNHDGGTVTITYSHETRDIVIG
;
A
#
# COMPACT_ATOMS: atom_id res chain seq x y z
N MET A 1 5.87 -2.58 31.19
CA MET A 1 5.14 -1.84 30.12
C MET A 1 4.97 -2.64 28.82
N GLY A 2 5.17 -3.98 28.79
CA GLY A 2 5.10 -4.77 27.54
C GLY A 2 3.80 -5.55 27.29
N ALA A 3 2.82 -5.53 28.21
CA ALA A 3 1.62 -6.35 28.10
C ALA A 3 0.71 -5.93 26.92
N ASN A 4 0.56 -4.63 26.68
CA ASN A 4 -0.41 -4.13 25.70
C ASN A 4 0.11 -4.18 24.25
N THR A 5 1.43 -4.16 24.00
CA THR A 5 1.97 -4.12 22.63
C THR A 5 1.81 -5.45 21.91
N ALA A 6 2.08 -6.57 22.60
CA ALA A 6 1.90 -7.90 22.02
C ALA A 6 0.41 -8.18 21.74
N GLU A 7 -0.45 -7.81 22.68
CA GLU A 7 -1.90 -7.92 22.54
C GLU A 7 -2.45 -7.06 21.39
N ASN A 8 -2.05 -5.79 21.31
CA ASN A 8 -2.39 -4.90 20.19
C ASN A 8 -1.89 -5.44 18.84
N THR A 9 -0.70 -6.05 18.81
CA THR A 9 -0.19 -6.69 17.60
C THR A 9 -1.06 -7.88 17.20
N ASN A 10 -1.48 -8.72 18.15
CA ASN A 10 -2.37 -9.85 17.87
C ASN A 10 -3.77 -9.40 17.42
N LEU A 11 -4.30 -8.32 18.01
CA LEU A 11 -5.53 -7.66 17.56
C LEU A 11 -5.43 -7.23 16.09
N ARG A 12 -4.31 -6.58 15.71
CA ARG A 12 -4.06 -6.18 14.32
C ARG A 12 -3.85 -7.36 13.38
N LEU A 13 -3.16 -8.42 13.80
CA LEU A 13 -3.02 -9.65 13.01
C LEU A 13 -4.36 -10.32 12.73
N LYS A 14 -5.24 -10.35 13.72
CA LYS A 14 -6.61 -10.85 13.52
C LYS A 14 -7.35 -9.95 12.53
N ALA A 15 -7.26 -8.63 12.69
CA ALA A 15 -7.88 -7.68 11.77
C ALA A 15 -7.38 -7.85 10.33
N VAL A 16 -6.09 -8.09 10.12
CA VAL A 16 -5.51 -8.42 8.79
C VAL A 16 -6.23 -9.61 8.16
N LEU A 17 -6.47 -10.68 8.91
CA LEU A 17 -7.16 -11.88 8.44
C LEU A 17 -8.64 -11.61 8.12
N ASP A 18 -9.33 -10.86 8.99
CA ASP A 18 -10.72 -10.47 8.79
C ASP A 18 -10.88 -9.58 7.53
N ILE A 19 -9.97 -8.61 7.31
CA ILE A 19 -9.95 -7.73 6.12
C ILE A 19 -9.77 -8.54 4.84
N LEU A 20 -8.86 -9.51 4.85
CA LEU A 20 -8.65 -10.36 3.68
C LEU A 20 -9.87 -11.26 3.42
N ALA A 21 -10.51 -11.79 4.46
CA ALA A 21 -11.75 -12.55 4.33
C ALA A 21 -12.89 -11.70 3.74
N GLU A 22 -13.01 -10.44 4.16
CA GLU A 22 -13.95 -9.47 3.58
C GLU A 22 -13.63 -9.18 2.11
N GLY A 23 -12.34 -9.05 1.77
CA GLY A 23 -11.87 -8.85 0.40
C GLY A 23 -12.26 -9.98 -0.55
N VAL A 24 -12.31 -11.23 -0.06
CA VAL A 24 -12.82 -12.38 -0.83
C VAL A 24 -14.28 -12.18 -1.23
N TRP A 25 -15.12 -11.67 -0.33
CA TRP A 25 -16.54 -11.46 -0.61
C TRP A 25 -16.81 -10.25 -1.50
N SER A 26 -16.01 -9.20 -1.39
CA SER A 26 -16.12 -8.01 -2.25
C SER A 26 -15.44 -8.18 -3.60
N GLY A 27 -14.66 -9.25 -3.80
CA GLY A 27 -13.80 -9.44 -4.98
C GLY A 27 -12.64 -8.44 -5.05
N ALA A 28 -12.30 -7.80 -3.93
CA ALA A 28 -11.23 -6.82 -3.88
C ALA A 28 -9.89 -7.52 -3.69
N THR A 29 -8.92 -7.20 -4.55
CA THR A 29 -7.52 -7.60 -4.36
C THR A 29 -6.79 -6.47 -3.66
N LEU A 30 -6.50 -6.65 -2.37
CA LEU A 30 -5.81 -5.66 -1.56
C LEU A 30 -4.30 -5.94 -1.53
N ASN A 31 -3.50 -4.89 -1.66
CA ASN A 31 -2.06 -5.00 -1.46
C ASN A 31 -1.68 -4.97 0.03
N ALA A 32 -0.42 -5.25 0.34
CA ALA A 32 0.08 -5.30 1.72
C ALA A 32 -0.18 -4.00 2.50
N GLY A 33 0.11 -2.84 1.89
CA GLY A 33 -0.07 -1.53 2.49
C GLY A 33 -1.53 -1.23 2.81
N GLU A 34 -2.45 -1.53 1.89
CA GLU A 34 -3.90 -1.36 2.12
C GLU A 34 -4.40 -2.20 3.29
N VAL A 35 -4.01 -3.48 3.35
CA VAL A 35 -4.43 -4.39 4.42
C VAL A 35 -3.88 -3.94 5.77
N LEU A 36 -2.61 -3.53 5.83
CA LEU A 36 -1.97 -3.07 7.06
C LEU A 36 -2.50 -1.71 7.53
N ALA A 37 -2.77 -0.79 6.60
CA ALA A 37 -3.37 0.50 6.88
C ALA A 37 -4.79 0.33 7.42
N GLU A 38 -5.60 -0.52 6.80
CA GLU A 38 -6.95 -0.81 7.29
C GLU A 38 -6.93 -1.53 8.65
N ALA A 39 -6.01 -2.48 8.87
CA ALA A 39 -5.86 -3.13 10.17
C ALA A 39 -5.47 -2.12 11.26
N THR A 40 -4.60 -1.17 10.94
CA THR A 40 -4.21 -0.07 11.84
C THR A 40 -5.36 0.92 12.07
N ALA A 41 -6.22 1.16 11.07
CA ALA A 41 -7.41 1.97 11.25
C ALA A 41 -8.44 1.30 12.17
N ARG A 42 -8.58 -0.03 12.12
CA ARG A 42 -9.44 -0.81 13.02
C ARG A 42 -8.89 -0.88 14.44
N VAL A 43 -7.56 -0.95 14.58
CA VAL A 43 -6.86 -1.01 15.87
C VAL A 43 -5.72 0.01 15.89
N PRO A 44 -5.99 1.28 16.25
CA PRO A 44 -5.00 2.36 16.23
C PRO A 44 -3.76 2.09 17.08
N PHE A 45 -2.63 2.69 16.72
CA PHE A 45 -1.41 2.66 17.52
C PHE A 45 -1.58 3.46 18.83
N ASN A 46 -1.05 2.92 19.92
CA ASN A 46 -0.82 3.72 21.13
C ASN A 46 0.41 4.64 20.96
N ASP A 47 0.64 5.57 21.90
CA ASP A 47 1.72 6.56 21.81
C ASP A 47 3.10 5.95 21.51
N HIS A 48 3.45 4.84 22.15
CA HIS A 48 4.72 4.15 21.94
C HIS A 48 4.79 3.43 20.58
N GLU A 49 3.68 2.89 20.10
CA GLU A 49 3.59 2.26 18.79
C GLU A 49 3.58 3.29 17.65
N ALA A 50 3.07 4.49 17.91
CA ALA A 50 3.00 5.62 16.98
C ALA A 50 4.33 6.35 16.82
N GLU A 51 5.27 6.18 17.77
CA GLU A 51 6.61 6.77 17.70
C GLU A 51 7.32 6.36 16.40
N LEU A 52 7.77 7.37 15.65
CA LEU A 52 8.47 7.19 14.39
C LEU A 52 9.91 6.74 14.61
N LEU A 53 10.32 5.72 13.87
CA LEU A 53 11.71 5.28 13.80
C LEU A 53 12.51 6.19 12.86
N SER A 54 13.82 6.02 12.80
CA SER A 54 14.74 6.81 11.96
C SER A 54 14.41 6.82 10.46
N GLY A 55 13.53 5.95 9.99
CA GLY A 55 13.00 5.91 8.63
C GLY A 55 11.58 6.46 8.46
N GLY A 56 11.05 7.23 9.43
CA GLY A 56 9.72 7.83 9.34
C GLY A 56 8.55 6.85 9.46
N ILE A 57 8.82 5.61 9.88
CA ILE A 57 7.80 4.55 10.05
C ILE A 57 7.52 4.34 11.55
N PRO A 58 6.25 4.33 11.98
CA PRO A 58 5.85 4.00 13.34
C PRO A 58 6.37 2.62 13.74
N ARG A 59 6.87 2.53 14.96
CA ARG A 59 7.33 1.28 15.56
C ARG A 59 6.29 0.16 15.42
N GLY A 60 5.03 0.46 15.72
CA GLY A 60 3.92 -0.48 15.64
C GLY A 60 3.69 -1.03 14.24
N HIS A 61 3.87 -0.21 13.20
CA HIS A 61 3.77 -0.65 11.81
C HIS A 61 4.88 -1.65 11.48
N LYS A 62 6.13 -1.34 11.83
CA LYS A 62 7.26 -2.27 11.65
C LYS A 62 7.03 -3.59 12.39
N THR A 63 6.53 -3.54 13.62
CA THR A 63 6.17 -4.71 14.41
C THR A 63 5.07 -5.54 13.73
N LEU A 64 3.99 -4.91 13.24
CA LEU A 64 2.90 -5.60 12.56
C LEU A 64 3.35 -6.25 11.25
N THR A 65 4.11 -5.52 10.42
CA THR A 65 4.65 -6.04 9.16
C THR A 65 5.52 -7.28 9.41
N SER A 66 6.37 -7.25 10.44
CA SER A 66 7.17 -8.41 10.84
C SER A 66 6.29 -9.55 11.36
N ALA A 67 5.34 -9.25 12.26
CA ALA A 67 4.48 -10.24 12.89
C ALA A 67 3.56 -10.97 11.90
N SER A 68 3.18 -10.33 10.78
CA SER A 68 2.37 -10.97 9.72
C SER A 68 3.01 -12.21 9.10
N ALA A 69 4.33 -12.41 9.26
CA ALA A 69 4.99 -13.66 8.89
C ALA A 69 4.47 -14.88 9.68
N LYS A 70 3.92 -14.68 10.89
CA LYS A 70 3.27 -15.75 11.65
C LYS A 70 2.04 -16.31 10.92
N LEU A 71 1.25 -15.44 10.29
CA LEU A 71 0.09 -15.85 9.49
C LEU A 71 0.51 -16.68 8.27
N VAL A 72 1.63 -16.29 7.64
CA VAL A 72 2.20 -17.06 6.52
C VAL A 72 2.66 -18.43 6.98
N LYS A 73 3.38 -18.50 8.11
CA LYS A 73 3.86 -19.76 8.68
C LYS A 73 2.70 -20.70 9.05
N ALA A 74 1.57 -20.16 9.50
CA ALA A 74 0.37 -20.91 9.81
C ALA A 74 -0.42 -21.37 8.56
N GLY A 75 -0.05 -20.90 7.36
CA GLY A 75 -0.79 -21.16 6.13
C GLY A 75 -2.07 -20.33 5.98
N TRP A 76 -2.23 -19.29 6.79
CA TRP A 76 -3.45 -18.45 6.82
C TRP A 76 -3.34 -17.18 5.97
N LEU A 77 -2.14 -16.90 5.46
CA LEU A 77 -1.84 -15.75 4.61
C LEU A 77 -0.83 -16.17 3.54
N VAL A 78 -1.08 -15.79 2.30
CA VAL A 78 -0.07 -15.83 1.23
C VAL A 78 0.27 -14.40 0.85
N LYS A 79 1.57 -14.08 0.91
CA LYS A 79 2.10 -12.81 0.44
C LYS A 79 2.55 -13.00 -1.01
N GLY A 80 1.73 -12.54 -1.95
CA GLY A 80 2.05 -12.53 -3.37
C GLY A 80 2.56 -11.17 -3.83
N ARG A 81 3.13 -11.15 -5.04
CA ARG A 81 3.54 -9.89 -5.68
C ARG A 81 2.34 -9.01 -6.04
N SER A 82 1.22 -9.62 -6.43
CA SER A 82 -0.01 -8.90 -6.76
C SER A 82 -0.84 -8.50 -5.53
N GLY A 83 -0.36 -8.76 -4.32
CA GLY A 83 -1.06 -8.46 -3.07
C GLY A 83 -1.11 -9.64 -2.11
N TRP A 84 -1.83 -9.45 -1.02
CA TRP A 84 -2.00 -10.46 0.02
C TRP A 84 -3.30 -11.23 -0.21
N THR A 85 -3.25 -12.55 -0.07
CA THR A 85 -4.42 -13.42 -0.23
C THR A 85 -4.59 -14.33 0.98
N ILE A 86 -5.83 -14.72 1.24
CA ILE A 86 -6.20 -15.62 2.33
C ILE A 86 -6.53 -17.01 1.76
N PRO A 87 -5.77 -18.06 2.11
CA PRO A 87 -6.10 -19.44 1.75
C PRO A 87 -7.37 -19.92 2.47
N GLU A 88 -7.91 -21.08 2.04
CA GLU A 88 -9.09 -21.67 2.66
C GLU A 88 -8.90 -21.94 4.16
N ASP A 89 -7.71 -22.42 4.57
CA ASP A 89 -7.37 -22.60 5.98
C ASP A 89 -7.37 -21.28 6.75
N GLY A 90 -6.93 -20.18 6.13
CA GLY A 90 -7.02 -18.85 6.72
C GLY A 90 -8.46 -18.41 6.89
N LEU A 91 -9.32 -18.65 5.90
CA LEU A 91 -10.76 -18.37 6.02
C LEU A 91 -11.37 -19.16 7.18
N ARG A 92 -11.09 -20.46 7.28
CA ARG A 92 -11.56 -21.32 8.38
C ARG A 92 -11.01 -20.87 9.73
N ALA A 93 -9.76 -20.38 9.79
CA ALA A 93 -9.17 -19.85 11.01
C ALA A 93 -9.98 -18.69 11.61
N THR A 94 -10.63 -17.85 10.78
CA THR A 94 -11.50 -16.76 11.27
C THR A 94 -12.74 -17.28 12.03
N VAL A 95 -13.16 -18.51 11.75
CA VAL A 95 -14.29 -19.19 12.41
C VAL A 95 -13.80 -20.03 13.59
N ALA A 96 -12.68 -20.73 13.42
CA ALA A 96 -12.09 -21.60 14.44
C ALA A 96 -11.59 -20.81 15.66
N PHE A 97 -11.08 -19.60 15.42
CA PHE A 97 -10.48 -18.74 16.45
C PHE A 97 -11.11 -17.35 16.42
N PRO A 98 -12.39 -17.22 16.81
CA PRO A 98 -13.10 -15.94 16.76
C PRO A 98 -12.57 -14.93 17.79
N ASP A 99 -11.98 -15.43 18.88
CA ASP A 99 -11.41 -14.62 19.95
C ASP A 99 -9.91 -14.40 19.75
N VAL A 100 -9.42 -13.21 20.09
CA VAL A 100 -8.01 -12.83 19.86
C VAL A 100 -7.06 -13.68 20.71
N ALA A 101 -7.47 -14.08 21.92
CA ALA A 101 -6.67 -14.93 22.79
C ALA A 101 -6.50 -16.35 22.23
N THR A 102 -7.57 -16.97 21.72
CA THR A 102 -7.51 -18.30 21.12
C THR A 102 -6.76 -18.25 19.78
N PHE A 103 -6.96 -17.19 19.01
CA PHE A 103 -6.21 -16.90 17.78
C PHE A 103 -4.70 -16.78 18.03
N ALA A 104 -4.29 -15.97 19.01
CA ALA A 104 -2.90 -15.79 19.36
C ALA A 104 -2.26 -17.10 19.85
N ALA A 105 -2.96 -17.83 20.71
CA ALA A 105 -2.49 -19.13 21.20
C ALA A 105 -2.32 -20.13 20.05
N ALA A 106 -3.25 -20.19 19.11
CA ALA A 106 -3.17 -21.06 17.93
C ALA A 106 -2.00 -20.67 17.01
N LEU A 107 -1.75 -19.38 16.78
CA LEU A 107 -0.60 -18.90 16.01
C LEU A 107 0.74 -19.25 16.66
N ASP A 108 0.84 -19.06 17.97
CA ASP A 108 2.09 -19.31 18.70
C ASP A 108 2.36 -20.82 18.83
N ALA A 109 1.32 -21.64 19.00
CA ALA A 109 1.43 -23.10 19.04
C ALA A 109 1.56 -23.74 17.65
N GLY A 110 1.26 -23.03 16.56
CA GLY A 110 1.18 -23.59 15.21
C GLY A 110 0.04 -24.60 15.07
N THR A 111 -1.08 -24.38 15.78
CA THR A 111 -2.21 -25.30 15.78
C THR A 111 -2.85 -25.35 14.39
N PRO A 112 -2.97 -26.53 13.76
CA PRO A 112 -3.67 -26.65 12.48
C PRO A 112 -5.15 -26.34 12.66
N VAL A 113 -5.75 -25.70 11.66
CA VAL A 113 -7.20 -25.44 11.67
C VAL A 113 -7.92 -26.77 11.44
N PRO A 114 -8.88 -27.16 12.30
CA PRO A 114 -9.61 -28.41 12.11
C PRO A 114 -10.38 -28.43 10.79
N ALA A 115 -10.27 -29.53 10.03
CA ALA A 115 -10.83 -29.65 8.68
C ALA A 115 -12.38 -29.73 8.64
N ASP A 116 -13.02 -29.87 9.80
CA ASP A 116 -14.47 -29.84 9.98
C ASP A 116 -15.01 -28.42 10.21
N VAL A 117 -14.15 -27.44 10.49
CA VAL A 117 -14.55 -26.04 10.62
C VAL A 117 -15.01 -25.52 9.25
N PRO A 118 -16.23 -24.99 9.12
CA PRO A 118 -16.75 -24.49 7.86
C PRO A 118 -16.01 -23.22 7.44
N VAL A 119 -15.91 -23.02 6.12
CA VAL A 119 -15.48 -21.74 5.55
C VAL A 119 -16.52 -20.67 5.90
N PRO A 120 -16.12 -19.48 6.39
CA PRO A 120 -17.03 -18.40 6.71
C PRO A 120 -17.82 -17.99 5.46
N THR A 121 -19.12 -17.83 5.63
CA THR A 121 -20.02 -17.31 4.60
C THR A 121 -20.08 -15.79 4.68
N ALA A 122 -20.21 -15.14 3.53
CA ALA A 122 -20.36 -13.69 3.47
C ALA A 122 -21.53 -13.24 4.36
N PRO A 123 -21.32 -12.26 5.27
CA PRO A 123 -22.41 -11.69 6.05
C PRO A 123 -23.51 -11.19 5.11
N PRO A 124 -24.81 -11.36 5.45
CA PRO A 124 -25.89 -10.83 4.62
C PRO A 124 -25.66 -9.33 4.45
N ALA A 125 -25.70 -8.87 3.19
CA ALA A 125 -25.40 -7.49 2.82
C ALA A 125 -26.28 -6.51 3.62
N LYS A 126 -25.78 -6.03 4.76
CA LYS A 126 -26.37 -4.88 5.45
C LYS A 126 -26.15 -3.69 4.53
N ALA A 127 -27.24 -3.04 4.15
CA ALA A 127 -27.24 -1.87 3.28
C ALA A 127 -26.16 -0.88 3.73
N GLN A 128 -25.04 -0.86 3.01
CA GLN A 128 -23.98 0.11 3.22
C GLN A 128 -24.60 1.47 2.90
N THR A 129 -24.85 2.27 3.94
CA THR A 129 -25.18 3.69 3.79
C THR A 129 -24.01 4.34 3.08
N LYS A 130 -24.19 4.62 1.78
CA LYS A 130 -23.29 5.42 0.96
C LYS A 130 -22.96 6.70 1.73
N LYS A 131 -21.74 6.82 2.25
CA LYS A 131 -21.23 8.14 2.66
C LYS A 131 -21.24 9.01 1.42
N ALA A 132 -22.03 10.08 1.50
CA ALA A 132 -22.31 10.97 0.40
C ALA A 132 -21.01 11.57 -0.13
N ALA A 133 -20.71 11.29 -1.40
CA ALA A 133 -19.74 12.05 -2.17
C ALA A 133 -20.28 13.47 -2.31
N THR A 134 -19.66 14.43 -1.60
CA THR A 134 -19.92 15.85 -1.75
C THR A 134 -19.57 16.28 -3.18
N THR A 135 -20.59 16.81 -3.85
CA THR A 135 -20.62 17.22 -5.24
C THR A 135 -19.66 18.37 -5.52
N LYS A 136 -18.69 18.13 -6.40
CA LYS A 136 -17.83 19.14 -7.01
C LYS A 136 -18.67 20.00 -7.95
N ARG A 137 -18.75 21.30 -7.66
CA ARG A 137 -19.54 22.29 -8.40
C ARG A 137 -18.87 22.55 -9.77
N ALA A 138 -19.57 22.18 -10.83
CA ALA A 138 -19.20 22.41 -12.21
C ALA A 138 -19.38 23.89 -12.60
N ALA A 139 -18.40 24.45 -13.32
CA ALA A 139 -18.57 25.66 -14.13
C ALA A 139 -18.45 25.28 -15.62
N THR A 140 -19.56 25.51 -16.33
CA THR A 140 -19.81 25.45 -17.77
C THR A 140 -18.99 26.52 -18.54
N LYS A 141 -18.73 26.53 -19.87
CA LYS A 141 -19.21 25.80 -21.07
C LYS A 141 -18.36 26.22 -22.31
N LYS A 142 -18.48 25.41 -23.39
CA LYS A 142 -18.45 25.73 -24.85
C LYS A 142 -17.08 25.87 -25.54
N THR A 143 -16.81 25.33 -26.74
CA THR A 143 -17.66 24.91 -27.89
C THR A 143 -16.97 23.91 -28.86
N ALA A 144 -17.76 22.95 -29.37
CA ALA A 144 -17.88 22.40 -30.75
C ALA A 144 -16.70 21.74 -31.53
N ALA A 145 -17.05 20.61 -32.16
CA ALA A 145 -16.25 19.61 -32.93
C ALA A 145 -16.29 19.87 -34.47
N PRO A 146 -16.01 18.93 -35.43
CA PRO A 146 -15.40 17.57 -35.38
C PRO A 146 -14.45 17.18 -36.57
N ALA A 147 -13.92 15.93 -36.50
CA ALA A 147 -13.68 14.96 -37.60
C ALA A 147 -12.30 14.84 -38.28
N LYS A 148 -11.65 13.66 -38.14
CA LYS A 148 -11.60 12.55 -39.13
C LYS A 148 -10.49 11.52 -38.79
N LYS A 149 -10.86 10.23 -38.83
CA LYS A 149 -9.96 9.06 -38.94
C LYS A 149 -9.71 8.79 -40.44
N PRO A 150 -8.59 8.14 -40.83
CA PRO A 150 -8.71 6.71 -41.11
C PRO A 150 -7.49 5.86 -40.71
N THR A 151 -7.76 4.56 -40.71
CA THR A 151 -6.99 3.35 -40.35
C THR A 151 -5.91 2.93 -41.37
N THR A 152 -4.84 2.26 -40.92
CA THR A 152 -4.21 1.09 -41.61
C THR A 152 -3.32 0.21 -40.68
N ARG A 153 -3.87 -0.99 -40.37
CA ARG A 153 -3.33 -2.38 -40.30
C ARG A 153 -1.80 -2.71 -40.27
N LYS A 154 -1.36 -3.35 -39.16
CA LYS A 154 -0.66 -4.68 -38.96
C LYS A 154 0.74 -4.93 -39.62
N ALA A 155 1.88 -4.88 -38.89
CA ALA A 155 2.63 -5.93 -38.10
C ALA A 155 3.60 -6.84 -38.94
N PRO A 156 4.56 -7.63 -38.39
CA PRO A 156 5.34 -7.62 -37.12
C PRO A 156 6.87 -7.92 -37.30
N ALA A 157 7.59 -8.19 -36.19
CA ALA A 157 8.82 -9.02 -35.99
C ALA A 157 10.02 -8.23 -35.38
N LYS A 158 10.81 -8.68 -34.39
CA LYS A 158 11.04 -10.00 -33.76
C LYS A 158 11.36 -9.78 -32.27
N SER A 159 10.82 -10.64 -31.42
CA SER A 159 11.18 -10.79 -30.01
C SER A 159 12.55 -11.44 -29.86
N LYS A 160 13.42 -10.87 -29.01
CA LYS A 160 14.51 -11.61 -28.38
C LYS A 160 14.21 -11.67 -26.89
N ALA A 161 13.94 -12.88 -26.42
CA ALA A 161 13.55 -13.18 -25.05
C ALA A 161 14.67 -12.82 -24.07
N ALA A 162 14.34 -11.95 -23.11
CA ALA A 162 14.98 -11.89 -21.81
C ALA A 162 13.90 -12.29 -20.79
N SER A 163 14.29 -13.10 -19.80
CA SER A 163 13.45 -13.74 -18.80
C SER A 163 12.26 -12.87 -18.37
N ALA A 164 11.05 -13.38 -18.55
CA ALA A 164 9.84 -12.73 -18.10
C ALA A 164 9.79 -12.81 -16.57
N VAL A 165 10.37 -11.81 -15.90
CA VAL A 165 9.87 -11.38 -14.60
C VAL A 165 8.42 -10.99 -14.86
N GLU A 166 7.49 -11.59 -14.13
CA GLU A 166 6.08 -11.26 -14.22
C GLU A 166 5.94 -9.78 -13.85
N THR A 167 5.73 -8.94 -14.86
CA THR A 167 5.84 -7.48 -14.73
C THR A 167 4.47 -6.93 -14.36
N LEU A 168 4.29 -6.54 -13.09
CA LEU A 168 3.11 -5.77 -12.68
C LEU A 168 3.03 -4.50 -13.56
N PRO A 169 1.85 -4.17 -14.16
CA PRO A 169 1.69 -2.96 -14.96
C PRO A 169 2.19 -1.73 -14.20
N GLN A 170 3.06 -0.94 -14.81
CA GLN A 170 3.66 0.24 -14.20
C GLN A 170 2.92 1.50 -14.65
N PRO A 171 2.88 2.55 -13.81
CA PRO A 171 2.41 3.87 -14.23
C PRO A 171 3.36 4.47 -15.28
N ASP A 172 2.85 5.42 -16.05
CA ASP A 172 3.65 6.12 -17.08
C ASP A 172 4.69 7.05 -16.43
N ALA A 173 4.38 7.58 -15.25
CA ALA A 173 5.27 8.43 -14.47
C ALA A 173 5.02 8.29 -12.96
N VAL A 174 6.07 8.49 -12.17
CA VAL A 174 5.99 8.55 -10.70
C VAL A 174 6.74 9.80 -10.27
N ALA A 175 6.07 10.63 -9.47
CA ALA A 175 6.63 11.83 -8.90
C ALA A 175 6.69 11.71 -7.37
N ILE A 176 7.72 12.31 -6.79
CA ILE A 176 7.77 12.56 -5.35
C ILE A 176 7.51 14.04 -5.10
N ALA A 177 6.34 14.34 -4.56
CA ALA A 177 5.88 15.70 -4.34
C ALA A 177 5.89 16.02 -2.83
N GLY A 178 6.60 17.07 -2.43
CA GLY A 178 6.81 17.42 -1.04
C GLY A 178 7.49 18.77 -0.85
N ASP A 179 7.89 19.06 0.39
CA ASP A 179 8.46 20.34 0.84
C ASP A 179 9.87 20.66 0.31
N PHE A 180 10.39 19.82 -0.58
CA PHE A 180 11.71 19.96 -1.18
C PHE A 180 11.69 20.09 -2.70
N ASN A 181 10.54 20.11 -3.38
CA ASN A 181 10.54 20.16 -4.85
C ASN A 181 11.19 21.45 -5.36
N LYS A 182 11.06 22.58 -4.67
CA LYS A 182 11.80 23.80 -5.02
C LYS A 182 13.31 23.65 -4.87
N ILE A 183 13.76 22.84 -3.91
CA ILE A 183 15.18 22.52 -3.72
C ILE A 183 15.69 21.68 -4.91
N LEU A 184 14.84 20.79 -5.44
CA LEU A 184 15.12 20.03 -6.67
C LEU A 184 15.10 20.87 -7.94
N GLY A 185 14.67 22.13 -7.87
CA GLY A 185 14.58 23.06 -8.99
C GLY A 185 13.17 23.25 -9.55
N ALA A 186 12.15 22.62 -8.97
CA ALA A 186 10.77 22.83 -9.41
C ALA A 186 10.30 24.28 -9.10
N PRO A 187 9.34 24.82 -9.88
CA PRO A 187 8.79 26.15 -9.62
C PRO A 187 8.10 26.31 -8.25
N GLU A 188 7.51 25.23 -7.73
CA GLU A 188 6.78 25.21 -6.46
C GLU A 188 6.89 23.83 -5.77
N ASP A 189 6.60 23.82 -4.46
CA ASP A 189 6.52 22.58 -3.67
C ASP A 189 5.19 21.88 -3.92
N TRP A 190 5.12 20.57 -3.65
CA TRP A 190 3.90 19.77 -3.82
C TRP A 190 3.37 19.70 -5.27
N ALA A 191 4.27 19.75 -6.24
CA ALA A 191 3.92 19.82 -7.65
C ALA A 191 4.41 18.61 -8.46
N PRO A 192 3.61 17.52 -8.52
CA PRO A 192 3.98 16.27 -9.17
C PRO A 192 4.01 16.37 -10.70
N GLN A 193 3.56 17.47 -11.28
CA GLN A 193 3.55 17.69 -12.73
C GLN A 193 4.94 18.04 -13.30
N TYR A 194 5.86 18.52 -12.46
CA TYR A 194 7.18 19.01 -12.90
C TYR A 194 8.20 17.88 -13.04
N ASP A 195 9.13 18.06 -13.98
CA ASP A 195 10.13 17.04 -14.32
C ASP A 195 11.14 16.82 -13.19
N GLU A 196 11.44 17.86 -12.41
CA GLU A 196 12.35 17.84 -11.26
C GLU A 196 11.85 16.94 -10.12
N ALA A 197 10.54 16.70 -10.06
CA ALA A 197 9.92 15.80 -9.08
C ALA A 197 9.85 14.33 -9.56
N GLN A 198 10.18 14.04 -10.83
CA GLN A 198 9.97 12.71 -11.41
C GLN A 198 11.07 11.71 -11.02
N MET A 199 10.64 10.51 -10.67
CA MET A 199 11.51 9.37 -10.41
C MET A 199 11.87 8.64 -11.71
N THR A 200 13.01 7.95 -11.71
CA THR A 200 13.45 7.11 -12.82
C THR A 200 13.07 5.66 -12.57
N PHE A 201 12.40 5.01 -13.54
CA PHE A 201 12.03 3.60 -13.44
C PHE A 201 13.19 2.67 -13.83
N ASN A 202 13.45 1.65 -13.01
CA ASN A 202 14.35 0.55 -13.32
C ASN A 202 13.54 -0.73 -13.61
N PRO A 203 13.47 -1.20 -14.88
CA PRO A 203 12.66 -2.35 -15.26
C PRO A 203 13.20 -3.69 -14.75
N LEU A 204 14.48 -3.78 -14.36
CA LEU A 204 15.07 -5.04 -13.88
C LEU A 204 14.64 -5.38 -12.46
N VAL A 205 14.51 -4.37 -11.60
CA VAL A 205 14.10 -4.52 -10.20
C VAL A 205 12.67 -4.03 -9.93
N GLN A 206 12.01 -3.46 -10.94
CA GLN A 206 10.66 -2.87 -10.85
C GLN A 206 10.51 -1.78 -9.78
N LEU A 207 11.55 -0.95 -9.62
CA LEU A 207 11.56 0.15 -8.65
C LEU A 207 11.73 1.48 -9.36
N TRP A 208 11.11 2.51 -8.78
CA TRP A 208 11.28 3.91 -9.16
C TRP A 208 12.23 4.57 -8.17
N THR A 209 13.21 5.34 -8.65
CA THR A 209 14.21 5.96 -7.78
C THR A 209 14.40 7.44 -8.12
N LEU A 210 14.51 8.27 -7.09
CA LEU A 210 15.02 9.64 -7.18
C LEU A 210 16.18 9.80 -6.19
N THR A 211 17.30 10.32 -6.68
CA THR A 211 18.45 10.71 -5.86
C THR A 211 18.61 12.22 -5.91
N ALA A 212 18.77 12.86 -4.75
CA ALA A 212 18.86 14.30 -4.63
C ALA A 212 19.81 14.72 -3.51
N GLU A 213 20.38 15.92 -3.64
CA GLU A 213 21.07 16.62 -2.54
C GLU A 213 20.06 17.46 -1.77
N LEU A 214 19.85 17.15 -0.49
CA LEU A 214 18.98 17.92 0.38
C LEU A 214 19.77 18.51 1.56
N PRO A 215 19.52 19.76 1.97
CA PRO A 215 20.00 20.29 3.24
C PRO A 215 19.50 19.48 4.44
N ALA A 216 20.13 19.69 5.60
CA ALA A 216 19.63 19.15 6.85
C ALA A 216 18.25 19.76 7.16
N GLY A 217 17.28 18.94 7.54
CA GLY A 217 15.93 19.42 7.80
C GLY A 217 14.90 18.31 7.94
N PHE A 218 13.68 18.75 8.24
CA PHE A 218 12.51 17.89 8.27
C PHE A 218 11.65 18.19 7.04
N TYR A 219 11.31 17.15 6.31
CA TYR A 219 10.54 17.24 5.07
C TYR A 219 9.34 16.31 5.11
N THR A 220 8.25 16.71 4.47
CA THR A 220 7.12 15.83 4.20
C THR A 220 6.86 15.70 2.71
N TYR A 221 6.40 14.52 2.30
CA TYR A 221 6.15 14.23 0.87
C TYR A 221 5.11 13.12 0.67
N LYS A 222 4.67 12.97 -0.58
CA LYS A 222 3.86 11.87 -1.09
C LYS A 222 4.35 11.40 -2.45
N ILE A 223 3.95 10.18 -2.81
CA ILE A 223 4.15 9.65 -4.15
C ILE A 223 2.90 9.90 -4.98
N ALA A 224 3.06 10.55 -6.14
CA ALA A 224 1.97 10.85 -7.06
C ALA A 224 2.22 10.15 -8.40
N LEU A 225 1.17 9.58 -8.99
CA LEU A 225 1.28 8.84 -10.24
C LEU A 225 0.86 9.70 -11.43
N ASN A 226 1.45 9.42 -12.59
CA ASN A 226 1.07 9.99 -13.88
C ASN A 226 1.01 11.52 -13.90
N ARG A 227 1.96 12.17 -13.18
CA ARG A 227 2.10 13.63 -13.12
C ARG A 227 0.84 14.36 -12.62
N SER A 228 0.00 13.69 -11.83
CA SER A 228 -1.21 14.28 -11.25
C SER A 228 -1.46 13.79 -9.83
N TRP A 229 -2.39 14.45 -9.14
CA TRP A 229 -2.85 14.03 -7.81
C TRP A 229 -4.02 13.04 -7.85
N ASP A 230 -4.47 12.61 -9.05
CA ASP A 230 -5.62 11.71 -9.20
C ASP A 230 -5.39 10.36 -8.50
N GLU A 231 -4.14 9.93 -8.48
CA GLU A 231 -3.67 8.77 -7.75
C GLU A 231 -2.38 9.10 -7.02
N ASN A 232 -2.43 9.06 -5.69
CA ASN A 232 -1.27 9.28 -4.84
C ASN A 232 -1.28 8.34 -3.64
N TYR A 233 -0.08 8.08 -3.15
CA TYR A 233 0.18 7.22 -2.02
C TYR A 233 0.96 7.98 -0.98
N GLY A 234 0.41 7.95 0.24
CA GLY A 234 1.06 8.44 1.44
C GLY A 234 1.73 7.32 2.22
N ALA A 235 2.05 7.59 3.48
CA ALA A 235 2.62 6.63 4.41
C ALA A 235 1.91 5.27 4.36
N PHE A 236 2.70 4.20 4.34
CA PHE A 236 2.26 2.81 4.28
C PHE A 236 1.54 2.43 2.98
N GLY A 237 1.83 3.13 1.89
CA GLY A 237 1.21 2.91 0.59
C GLY A 237 -0.31 3.10 0.57
N THR A 238 -0.82 3.91 1.50
CA THR A 238 -2.25 4.21 1.60
C THR A 238 -2.62 5.22 0.53
N ARG A 239 -3.60 4.87 -0.32
CA ARG A 239 -4.13 5.82 -1.31
C ARG A 239 -4.70 7.04 -0.59
N ASP A 240 -4.32 8.23 -1.03
CA ASP A 240 -4.70 9.50 -0.40
C ASP A 240 -4.32 9.57 1.10
N GLY A 241 -3.35 8.75 1.53
CA GLY A 241 -2.96 8.59 2.93
C GLY A 241 -2.24 9.78 3.55
N ALA A 242 -1.74 9.62 4.76
CA ALA A 242 -0.91 10.63 5.43
C ALA A 242 0.41 10.88 4.69
N ASN A 243 1.06 12.02 4.89
CA ASN A 243 2.36 12.28 4.26
C ASN A 243 3.44 11.34 4.83
N HIS A 244 4.45 11.03 4.03
CA HIS A 244 5.72 10.51 4.53
C HIS A 244 6.48 11.62 5.25
N GLU A 245 7.21 11.26 6.29
CA GLU A 245 8.10 12.14 7.03
C GLU A 245 9.55 11.72 6.80
N LEU A 246 10.42 12.69 6.52
CA LEU A 246 11.86 12.50 6.33
C LEU A 246 12.60 13.50 7.21
N ASN A 247 13.28 12.98 8.23
CA ASN A 247 14.29 13.73 8.97
C ASN A 247 15.65 13.45 8.34
N HIS A 248 16.30 14.46 7.78
CA HIS A 248 17.53 14.31 7.02
C HIS A 248 18.64 15.17 7.64
N ASP A 249 19.83 14.60 7.79
CA ASP A 249 21.00 15.29 8.36
C ASP A 249 21.76 16.15 7.32
N GLY A 250 21.29 16.13 6.07
CA GLY A 250 21.91 16.83 4.94
C GLY A 250 22.77 15.92 4.06
N GLY A 251 22.92 16.30 2.79
CA GLY A 251 23.67 15.56 1.77
C GLY A 251 22.77 14.74 0.85
N THR A 252 23.36 13.73 0.21
CA THR A 252 22.65 12.87 -0.76
C THR A 252 21.60 11.98 -0.08
N VAL A 253 20.37 12.02 -0.57
CA VAL A 253 19.29 11.08 -0.22
C VAL A 253 18.87 10.31 -1.47
N THR A 254 18.58 9.01 -1.32
CA THR A 254 17.96 8.20 -2.37
C THR A 254 16.63 7.68 -1.87
N ILE A 255 15.56 8.05 -2.56
CA ILE A 255 14.21 7.59 -2.25
C ILE A 255 13.78 6.61 -3.34
N THR A 256 13.32 5.45 -2.91
CA THR A 256 12.92 4.35 -3.80
C THR A 256 11.46 4.01 -3.55
N TYR A 257 10.68 3.83 -4.62
CA TYR A 257 9.27 3.50 -4.59
C TYR A 257 9.02 2.18 -5.32
N SER A 258 8.18 1.33 -4.73
CA SER A 258 7.71 0.07 -5.32
C SER A 258 6.23 0.20 -5.66
N HIS A 259 5.87 0.12 -6.95
CA HIS A 259 4.47 0.16 -7.36
C HIS A 259 3.69 -1.10 -6.94
N GLU A 260 4.40 -2.20 -6.68
CA GLU A 260 3.85 -3.44 -6.16
C GLU A 260 3.25 -3.26 -4.75
N THR A 261 4.01 -2.62 -3.87
CA THR A 261 3.58 -2.35 -2.48
C THR A 261 2.89 -0.99 -2.32
N ARG A 262 2.98 -0.15 -3.36
CA ARG A 262 2.53 1.24 -3.41
C ARG A 262 3.19 2.12 -2.36
N ASP A 263 4.35 1.71 -1.86
CA ASP A 263 5.05 2.35 -0.75
C ASP A 263 6.54 2.55 -1.07
N ILE A 264 7.22 3.32 -0.22
CA ILE A 264 8.67 3.50 -0.27
C ILE A 264 9.40 2.22 0.16
N VAL A 265 10.52 1.92 -0.52
CA VAL A 265 11.43 0.84 -0.14
C VAL A 265 12.52 1.41 0.76
N ILE A 266 12.67 0.81 1.94
CA ILE A 266 13.71 1.18 2.89
C ILE A 266 15.00 0.46 2.48
N GLY A 267 16.06 1.24 2.23
CA GLY A 267 17.43 0.76 2.04
C GLY A 267 18.18 0.57 3.35
#